data_AF-G0MKF0-F1
#
_entry.id   AF-G0MKF0-F1
#
_cell.length_a   1.000
_cell.length_b   1.000
_cell.length_c   1.000
_cell.angle_alpha   90.00
_cell.angle_beta   90.00
_cell.angle_gamma   90.00
#
_symmetry.space_group_name_H-M   'P 1'
#
loop_
_entity.id
_entity.type
_entity.pdbx_description
1 polymer ?
#
loop_
_entity_poly.entity_id
_entity_poly.type
_entity_poly.pdbx_seq_one_letter_code
_entity_poly.pdbx_strand_id
1 'polypeptide(L)'
;MKLEDMPLEMIGHITSWLKPTDILNSALSSIELAQFAVNLLPRIRALKVGISSQELRGKYEGNEADIIVPKGNSDYITEILNILLPHLVKAIETLHLENGLINGEVSDEQLARFLQFTKDSPLKELVLTEIDLEQIHTWTLALLAGFRQLEKVEIEECKFGGDTEAKLLRCLQSSFQTLTQIDLKGTPQITDHFSRRISRSCPNLAYFRISGCPLVTTLSALPLIESTAFRRTDKLDVHMDHTDFDADKLRTFMQSPLFGSSSSEWTLDPITVPLGYNKPAVLALHSSRKYVLIFV
;
A
#
# COMPACT_ATOMS: atom_id res chain seq x y z
N MET A 1 -10.20 9.99 42.34
CA MET A 1 -11.29 10.24 41.39
C MET A 1 -10.68 10.12 40.01
N LYS A 2 -11.15 9.17 39.20
CA LYS A 2 -10.69 9.02 37.83
C LYS A 2 -11.43 10.01 36.92
N LEU A 3 -10.91 10.26 35.72
CA LEU A 3 -11.54 11.17 34.77
C LEU A 3 -12.94 10.68 34.35
N GLU A 4 -13.10 9.36 34.19
CA GLU A 4 -14.36 8.69 33.86
C GLU A 4 -15.47 8.85 34.93
N ASP A 5 -15.10 9.17 36.17
CA ASP A 5 -16.06 9.38 37.27
C ASP A 5 -16.63 10.82 37.31
N MET A 6 -16.16 11.72 36.43
CA MET A 6 -16.53 13.14 36.44
C MET A 6 -17.76 13.45 35.57
N PRO A 7 -18.50 14.54 35.83
CA PRO A 7 -19.55 15.01 34.93
C PRO A 7 -19.04 15.30 33.52
N LEU A 8 -19.83 14.97 32.49
CA LEU A 8 -19.46 15.11 31.06
C LEU A 8 -18.98 16.53 30.70
N GLU A 9 -19.57 17.56 31.30
CA GLU A 9 -19.18 18.95 31.10
C GLU A 9 -17.74 19.22 31.55
N MET A 10 -17.32 18.62 32.67
CA MET A 10 -15.95 18.73 33.18
C MET A 10 -14.97 17.94 32.32
N ILE A 11 -15.35 16.73 31.87
CA ILE A 11 -14.52 15.93 30.95
C ILE A 11 -14.31 16.71 29.64
N GLY A 12 -15.36 17.30 29.07
CA GLY A 12 -15.28 18.16 27.88
C GLY A 12 -14.38 19.37 28.07
N HIS A 13 -14.49 20.05 29.22
CA HIS A 13 -13.63 21.18 29.52
C HIS A 13 -12.16 20.74 29.66
N ILE A 14 -11.86 19.66 30.39
CA ILE A 14 -10.48 19.16 30.57
C ILE A 14 -9.89 18.73 29.22
N THR A 15 -10.63 17.95 28.45
CA THR A 15 -10.18 17.43 27.15
C THR A 15 -9.91 18.52 26.12
N SER A 16 -10.57 19.68 26.23
CA SER A 16 -10.30 20.83 25.35
C SER A 16 -8.87 21.40 25.48
N TRP A 17 -8.17 21.13 26.59
CA TRP A 17 -6.77 21.55 26.81
C TRP A 17 -5.75 20.49 26.39
N LEU A 18 -6.21 19.28 26.07
CA LEU A 18 -5.35 18.15 25.73
C LEU A 18 -4.96 18.19 24.25
N LYS A 19 -3.75 17.71 23.95
CA LYS A 19 -3.34 17.53 22.55
C LYS A 19 -4.12 16.35 21.94
N PRO A 20 -4.30 16.30 20.61
CA PRO A 20 -5.01 15.19 19.95
C PRO A 20 -4.49 13.79 20.34
N THR A 21 -3.18 13.64 20.48
CA THR A 21 -2.55 12.40 20.95
C THR A 21 -2.99 12.00 22.37
N ASP A 22 -3.11 12.97 23.28
CA ASP A 22 -3.53 12.71 24.66
C ASP A 22 -5.03 12.37 24.72
N ILE A 23 -5.84 13.03 23.90
CA ILE A 23 -7.27 12.71 23.74
C ILE A 23 -7.44 11.28 23.19
N LEU A 24 -6.67 10.91 22.17
CA LEU A 24 -6.69 9.57 21.59
C LEU A 24 -6.28 8.50 22.60
N ASN A 25 -5.17 8.69 23.31
CA ASN A 25 -4.72 7.72 24.30
C ASN A 25 -5.69 7.63 25.50
N SER A 26 -6.35 8.74 25.87
CA SER A 26 -7.44 8.70 26.86
C SER A 26 -8.59 7.83 26.35
N ALA A 27 -8.98 8.01 25.08
CA ALA A 27 -10.03 7.21 24.44
C ALA A 27 -9.65 5.72 24.32
N LEU A 28 -8.37 5.41 24.08
CA LEU A 28 -7.87 4.04 23.98
C LEU A 28 -7.72 3.35 25.36
N SER A 29 -7.80 4.11 26.44
CA SER A 29 -7.59 3.60 27.81
C SER A 29 -8.85 3.15 28.53
N SER A 30 -10.05 3.60 28.11
CA SER A 30 -11.35 3.32 28.73
C SER A 30 -12.46 3.37 27.67
N ILE A 31 -13.42 2.43 27.76
CA ILE A 31 -14.61 2.40 26.90
C ILE A 31 -15.47 3.66 27.12
N GLU A 32 -15.66 4.06 28.38
CA GLU A 32 -16.43 5.24 28.77
C GLU A 32 -15.79 6.51 28.20
N LEU A 33 -14.46 6.65 28.31
CA LEU A 33 -13.75 7.77 27.72
C LEU A 33 -13.76 7.70 26.19
N ALA A 34 -13.73 6.51 25.57
CA ALA A 34 -13.83 6.35 24.13
C ALA A 34 -15.14 6.94 23.58
N GLN A 35 -16.27 6.62 24.21
CA GLN A 35 -17.60 7.10 23.82
C GLN A 35 -17.68 8.63 23.80
N PHE A 36 -16.96 9.27 24.72
CA PHE A 36 -16.93 10.73 24.82
C PHE A 36 -15.90 11.35 23.87
N ALA A 37 -14.64 10.93 23.99
CA ALA A 37 -13.49 11.55 23.34
C ALA A 37 -13.52 11.41 21.82
N VAL A 38 -14.22 10.40 21.27
CA VAL A 38 -14.30 10.17 19.82
C VAL A 38 -14.83 11.39 19.06
N ASN A 39 -15.73 12.17 19.65
CA ASN A 39 -16.30 13.37 19.04
C ASN A 39 -15.35 14.58 19.08
N LEU A 40 -14.27 14.50 19.86
CA LEU A 40 -13.27 15.55 20.02
C LEU A 40 -12.02 15.29 19.17
N LEU A 41 -11.88 14.08 18.63
CA LEU A 41 -10.74 13.71 17.80
C LEU A 41 -10.74 14.49 16.48
N PRO A 42 -9.61 15.11 16.09
CA PRO A 42 -9.50 15.76 14.80
C PRO A 42 -9.77 14.79 13.65
N ARG A 43 -10.24 15.33 12.52
CA ARG A 43 -10.34 14.54 11.30
C ARG A 43 -8.95 14.21 10.77
N ILE A 44 -8.78 12.97 10.36
CA ILE A 44 -7.57 12.47 9.71
C ILE A 44 -7.80 12.20 8.23
N ARG A 45 -6.71 12.21 7.47
CA ARG A 45 -6.64 11.77 6.06
C ARG A 45 -5.82 10.49 5.90
N ALA A 46 -4.95 10.18 6.86
CA ALA A 46 -4.17 8.96 6.87
C ALA A 46 -4.36 8.22 8.19
N LEU A 47 -4.55 6.90 8.11
CA LEU A 47 -4.57 6.01 9.26
C LEU A 47 -3.49 4.95 9.08
N LYS A 48 -2.56 4.89 10.02
CA LYS A 48 -1.61 3.80 10.18
C LYS A 48 -2.05 2.91 11.34
N VAL A 49 -2.03 1.60 11.12
CA VAL A 49 -2.32 0.61 12.15
C VAL A 49 -1.18 -0.42 12.19
N GLY A 50 -0.43 -0.41 13.28
CA GLY A 50 0.60 -1.40 13.56
C GLY A 50 0.09 -2.45 14.53
N ILE A 51 0.10 -3.73 14.16
CA ILE A 51 -0.20 -4.81 15.11
C ILE A 51 1.09 -5.21 15.82
N SER A 52 1.14 -5.15 17.15
CA SER A 52 2.38 -5.37 17.91
C SER A 52 2.19 -6.14 19.21
N SER A 53 3.28 -6.44 19.92
CA SER A 53 3.25 -6.99 21.28
C SER A 53 3.04 -5.93 22.36
N GLN A 54 2.95 -4.65 21.98
CA GLN A 54 2.83 -3.52 22.89
C GLN A 54 1.36 -3.23 23.22
N GLU A 55 1.14 -2.42 24.25
CA GLU A 55 -0.20 -2.01 24.66
C GLU A 55 -0.89 -1.14 23.60
N LEU A 56 -2.23 -1.12 23.66
CA LEU A 56 -3.05 -0.27 22.81
C LEU A 56 -2.72 1.20 23.05
N ARG A 57 -2.26 1.89 22.01
CA ARG A 57 -1.92 3.32 22.08
C ARG A 57 -2.01 3.95 20.71
N GLY A 58 -2.02 5.28 20.68
CA GLY A 58 -2.02 6.00 19.43
C GLY A 58 -1.25 7.30 19.48
N LYS A 59 -1.03 7.86 18.30
CA LYS A 59 -0.31 9.10 18.07
C LYS A 59 -0.97 9.88 16.95
N TYR A 60 -1.02 11.19 17.10
CA TYR A 60 -1.37 12.11 16.02
C TYR A 60 -0.14 12.84 15.51
N GLU A 61 -0.01 12.92 14.19
CA GLU A 61 0.96 13.77 13.49
C GLU A 61 0.26 14.51 12.35
N GLY A 62 -0.04 15.80 12.55
CA GLY A 62 -0.79 16.58 11.56
C GLY A 62 -2.19 16.01 11.32
N ASN A 63 -2.42 15.47 10.11
CA ASN A 63 -3.67 14.83 9.68
C ASN A 63 -3.57 13.29 9.63
N GLU A 64 -2.55 12.71 10.25
CA GLU A 64 -2.35 11.28 10.38
C GLU A 64 -2.61 10.83 11.82
N ALA A 65 -3.26 9.68 11.97
CA ALA A 65 -3.27 8.91 13.22
C ALA A 65 -2.53 7.59 13.02
N ASP A 66 -1.62 7.28 13.94
CA ASP A 66 -0.97 5.98 14.07
C ASP A 66 -1.55 5.28 15.31
N ILE A 67 -2.08 4.07 15.14
CA ILE A 67 -2.65 3.26 16.22
C ILE A 67 -1.90 1.94 16.30
N ILE A 68 -1.28 1.70 17.44
CA ILE A 68 -0.66 0.41 17.76
C ILE A 68 -1.69 -0.45 18.45
N VAL A 69 -2.03 -1.58 17.83
CA VAL A 69 -3.01 -2.54 18.34
C VAL A 69 -2.28 -3.79 18.81
N PRO A 70 -2.54 -4.29 20.03
CA PRO A 70 -1.92 -5.51 20.52
C PRO A 70 -2.36 -6.73 19.70
N LYS A 71 -1.48 -7.75 19.60
CA LYS A 71 -1.75 -9.02 18.91
C LYS A 71 -3.02 -9.73 19.41
N GLY A 72 -3.31 -9.63 20.70
CA GLY A 72 -4.44 -10.32 21.32
C GLY A 72 -5.78 -9.62 21.08
N ASN A 73 -6.81 -10.39 20.71
CA ASN A 73 -8.19 -9.92 20.69
C ASN A 73 -8.80 -10.12 22.09
N SER A 74 -8.79 -9.06 22.91
CA SER A 74 -9.71 -9.01 24.04
C SER A 74 -11.02 -8.34 23.60
N ASP A 75 -12.13 -8.74 24.21
CA ASP A 75 -13.43 -8.09 23.99
C ASP A 75 -13.34 -6.59 24.27
N TYR A 76 -12.55 -6.22 25.28
CA TYR A 76 -12.27 -4.84 25.66
C TYR A 76 -11.63 -4.01 24.54
N ILE A 77 -10.52 -4.48 23.96
CA ILE A 77 -9.84 -3.77 22.86
C ILE A 77 -10.76 -3.69 21.64
N THR A 78 -11.49 -4.76 21.36
CA THR A 78 -12.44 -4.82 20.25
C THR A 78 -13.54 -3.77 20.41
N GLU A 79 -14.09 -3.61 21.62
CA GLU A 79 -15.12 -2.62 21.91
C GLU A 79 -14.62 -1.18 21.74
N ILE A 80 -13.42 -0.87 22.23
CA ILE A 80 -12.79 0.45 22.01
C ILE A 80 -12.61 0.74 20.52
N LEU A 81 -12.09 -0.21 19.75
CA LEU A 81 -11.91 -0.03 18.30
C LEU A 81 -13.25 0.15 17.58
N ASN A 82 -14.30 -0.56 17.99
CA ASN A 82 -15.65 -0.43 17.43
C ASN A 82 -16.24 0.97 17.67
N ILE A 83 -15.86 1.65 18.76
CA ILE A 83 -16.28 3.02 19.04
C ILE A 83 -15.47 4.02 18.19
N LEU A 84 -14.15 3.85 18.13
CA LEU A 84 -13.24 4.83 17.54
C LEU A 84 -13.20 4.78 16.01
N LEU A 85 -13.03 3.59 15.43
CA LEU A 85 -12.73 3.45 14.00
C LEU A 85 -13.81 4.03 13.09
N PRO A 86 -15.13 3.83 13.32
CA PRO A 86 -16.17 4.42 12.46
C PRO A 86 -16.08 5.95 12.31
N HIS A 87 -15.54 6.64 13.32
CA HIS A 87 -15.36 8.08 13.30
C HIS A 87 -14.07 8.49 12.59
N LEU A 88 -12.97 7.79 12.89
CA LEU A 88 -11.64 8.08 12.33
C LEU A 88 -11.56 7.84 10.83
N VAL A 89 -12.15 6.74 10.34
CA VAL A 89 -11.97 6.28 8.96
C VAL A 89 -12.89 6.98 7.95
N LYS A 90 -13.81 7.85 8.40
CA LYS A 90 -14.84 8.43 7.53
C LYS A 90 -14.28 9.24 6.34
N ALA A 91 -13.13 9.86 6.52
CA ALA A 91 -12.52 10.76 5.54
C ALA A 91 -11.09 10.36 5.15
N ILE A 92 -10.64 9.17 5.54
CA ILE A 92 -9.28 8.73 5.23
C ILE A 92 -9.15 8.45 3.73
N GLU A 93 -8.02 8.88 3.20
CA GLU A 93 -7.55 8.64 1.84
C GLU A 93 -6.39 7.64 1.85
N THR A 94 -5.69 7.49 2.97
CA THR A 94 -4.58 6.54 3.13
C THR A 94 -4.86 5.56 4.27
N LEU A 95 -4.67 4.27 4.01
CA LEU A 95 -4.65 3.21 5.00
C LEU A 95 -3.31 2.46 4.94
N HIS A 96 -2.58 2.43 6.05
CA HIS A 96 -1.37 1.62 6.21
C HIS A 96 -1.60 0.57 7.29
N LEU A 97 -1.45 -0.72 6.93
CA LEU A 97 -1.46 -1.84 7.87
C LEU A 97 -0.07 -2.48 7.93
N GLU A 98 0.46 -2.61 9.13
CA GLU A 98 1.83 -3.09 9.39
C GLU A 98 1.84 -4.22 10.42
N ASN A 99 2.61 -5.27 10.15
CA ASN A 99 2.95 -6.28 11.14
C ASN A 99 4.18 -5.84 11.95
N GLY A 100 3.98 -5.27 13.15
CA GLY A 100 5.05 -4.88 14.06
C GLY A 100 5.46 -5.97 15.05
N LEU A 101 5.24 -7.26 14.75
CA LEU A 101 5.50 -8.38 15.67
C LEU A 101 6.89 -9.00 15.42
N ILE A 102 7.73 -9.05 16.46
CA ILE A 102 9.07 -9.65 16.38
C ILE A 102 9.02 -11.16 16.10
N ASN A 103 8.03 -11.87 16.65
CA ASN A 103 7.85 -13.32 16.53
C ASN A 103 6.35 -13.67 16.44
N GLY A 104 5.67 -13.11 15.45
CA GLY A 104 4.24 -13.31 15.26
C GLY A 104 3.76 -12.75 13.94
N GLU A 105 2.47 -12.93 13.69
CA GLU A 105 1.84 -12.50 12.47
C GLU A 105 0.47 -11.90 12.77
N VAL A 106 0.04 -11.00 11.88
CA VAL A 106 -1.31 -10.44 11.84
C VAL A 106 -2.31 -11.56 11.58
N SER A 107 -3.30 -11.69 12.46
CA SER A 107 -4.36 -12.68 12.24
C SER A 107 -5.34 -12.23 11.15
N ASP A 108 -5.96 -13.20 10.48
CA ASP A 108 -7.01 -12.95 9.49
C ASP A 108 -8.17 -12.11 10.06
N GLU A 109 -8.57 -12.35 11.31
CA GLU A 109 -9.63 -11.59 11.97
C GLU A 109 -9.25 -10.11 12.15
N GLN A 110 -8.01 -9.83 12.58
CA GLN A 110 -7.53 -8.46 12.75
C GLN A 110 -7.49 -7.74 11.41
N LEU A 111 -6.94 -8.37 10.36
CA LEU A 111 -6.90 -7.77 9.03
C LEU A 111 -8.31 -7.53 8.48
N ALA A 112 -9.21 -8.53 8.57
CA ALA A 112 -10.59 -8.40 8.14
C ALA A 112 -11.31 -7.25 8.83
N ARG A 113 -11.08 -7.07 10.13
CA ARG A 113 -11.67 -5.98 10.92
C ARG A 113 -11.31 -4.61 10.36
N PHE A 114 -10.03 -4.32 10.15
CA PHE A 114 -9.60 -3.02 9.62
C PHE A 114 -10.12 -2.79 8.20
N LEU A 115 -10.05 -3.80 7.33
CA LEU A 115 -10.59 -3.69 5.96
C LEU A 115 -12.11 -3.46 5.94
N GLN A 116 -12.86 -4.04 6.88
CA GLN A 116 -14.29 -3.81 7.01
C GLN A 116 -14.63 -2.39 7.49
N PHE A 117 -13.87 -1.86 8.45
CA PHE A 117 -14.07 -0.49 8.93
C PHE A 117 -13.81 0.54 7.85
N THR A 118 -12.85 0.30 6.97
CA THR A 118 -12.45 1.26 5.93
C THR A 118 -13.15 1.04 4.59
N LYS A 119 -14.10 0.09 4.51
CA LYS A 119 -14.75 -0.29 3.23
C LYS A 119 -15.44 0.88 2.52
N ASP A 120 -15.99 1.82 3.28
CA ASP A 120 -16.75 2.97 2.78
C ASP A 120 -15.89 4.25 2.74
N SER A 121 -14.62 4.16 3.13
CA SER A 121 -13.68 5.28 3.10
C SER A 121 -13.29 5.63 1.66
N PRO A 122 -13.07 6.91 1.34
CA PRO A 122 -12.64 7.35 0.00
C PRO A 122 -11.14 7.07 -0.24
N LEU A 123 -10.70 5.83 -0.01
CA LEU A 123 -9.29 5.45 -0.07
C LEU A 123 -8.68 5.63 -1.46
N LYS A 124 -7.51 6.26 -1.46
CA LYS A 124 -6.62 6.54 -2.58
C LYS A 124 -5.30 5.77 -2.46
N GLU A 125 -4.88 5.46 -1.24
CA GLU A 125 -3.61 4.81 -0.96
C GLU A 125 -3.80 3.67 0.03
N LEU A 126 -3.26 2.51 -0.33
CA LEU A 126 -3.21 1.32 0.51
C LEU A 126 -1.76 0.87 0.66
N VAL A 127 -1.31 0.73 1.89
CA VAL A 127 0.03 0.24 2.24
C VAL A 127 -0.11 -1.00 3.11
N LEU A 128 0.53 -2.10 2.71
CA LEU A 128 0.64 -3.33 3.48
C LEU A 128 2.12 -3.65 3.71
N THR A 129 2.53 -3.77 4.97
CA THR A 129 3.95 -3.91 5.33
C THR A 129 4.16 -5.10 6.25
N GLU A 130 5.07 -6.00 5.87
CA GLU A 130 5.52 -7.15 6.67
C GLU A 130 4.41 -8.17 7.03
N ILE A 131 3.28 -8.18 6.29
CA ILE A 131 2.16 -9.09 6.54
C ILE A 131 2.33 -10.38 5.74
N ASP A 132 2.20 -11.54 6.40
CA ASP A 132 2.10 -12.83 5.73
C ASP A 132 0.68 -13.07 5.18
N LEU A 133 0.46 -12.63 3.94
CA LEU A 133 -0.80 -12.78 3.22
C LEU A 133 -1.09 -14.23 2.81
N GLU A 134 -0.15 -15.16 2.96
CA GLU A 134 -0.39 -16.59 2.74
C GLU A 134 -1.35 -17.17 3.79
N GLN A 135 -1.28 -16.66 5.03
CA GLN A 135 -2.12 -17.11 6.15
C GLN A 135 -3.49 -16.43 6.18
N ILE A 136 -3.71 -15.43 5.34
CA ILE A 136 -4.95 -14.66 5.27
C ILE A 136 -5.94 -15.37 4.34
N HIS A 137 -7.20 -15.46 4.77
CA HIS A 137 -8.22 -16.07 3.95
C HIS A 137 -8.46 -15.27 2.66
N THR A 138 -8.76 -15.99 1.59
CA THR A 138 -9.03 -15.38 0.27
C THR A 138 -10.22 -14.40 0.32
N TRP A 139 -11.23 -14.65 1.17
CA TRP A 139 -12.38 -13.76 1.30
C TRP A 139 -12.04 -12.46 2.05
N THR A 140 -11.07 -12.50 2.98
CA THR A 140 -10.54 -11.30 3.65
C THR A 140 -9.80 -10.42 2.64
N LEU A 141 -8.92 -11.02 1.83
CA LEU A 141 -8.24 -10.30 0.75
C LEU A 141 -9.22 -9.71 -0.26
N ALA A 142 -10.31 -10.42 -0.58
CA ALA A 142 -11.32 -9.93 -1.51
C ALA A 142 -12.01 -8.64 -1.05
N LEU A 143 -11.95 -8.27 0.24
CA LEU A 143 -12.43 -6.98 0.73
C LEU A 143 -11.69 -5.79 0.08
N LEU A 144 -10.42 -5.98 -0.30
CA LEU A 144 -9.63 -4.98 -1.02
C LEU A 144 -10.26 -4.57 -2.35
N ALA A 145 -11.01 -5.47 -3.00
CA ALA A 145 -11.73 -5.16 -4.24
C ALA A 145 -12.84 -4.11 -4.03
N GLY A 146 -13.26 -3.90 -2.78
CA GLY A 146 -14.16 -2.82 -2.37
C GLY A 146 -13.56 -1.42 -2.57
N PHE A 147 -12.24 -1.30 -2.58
CA PHE A 147 -11.54 -0.04 -2.81
C PHE A 147 -11.43 0.23 -4.32
N ARG A 148 -12.33 1.07 -4.85
CA ARG A 148 -12.50 1.28 -6.31
C ARG A 148 -11.81 2.53 -6.86
N GLN A 149 -11.12 3.28 -6.00
CA GLN A 149 -10.52 4.57 -6.35
C GLN A 149 -9.06 4.67 -5.91
N LEU A 150 -8.39 3.52 -5.69
CA LEU A 150 -6.98 3.52 -5.32
C LEU A 150 -6.16 4.11 -6.47
N GLU A 151 -5.31 5.06 -6.13
CA GLU A 151 -4.34 5.71 -6.99
C GLU A 151 -2.93 5.16 -6.71
N LYS A 152 -2.70 4.67 -5.49
CA LYS A 152 -1.42 4.09 -5.05
C LYS A 152 -1.63 2.82 -4.25
N VAL A 153 -0.79 1.82 -4.50
CA VAL A 153 -0.72 0.59 -3.71
C VAL A 153 0.74 0.30 -3.44
N GLU A 154 1.07 0.12 -2.17
CA GLU A 154 2.41 -0.24 -1.71
C GLU A 154 2.32 -1.55 -0.91
N ILE A 155 3.15 -2.52 -1.29
CA ILE A 155 3.24 -3.80 -0.60
C ILE A 155 4.72 -4.09 -0.37
N GLU A 156 5.12 -4.03 0.89
CA GLU A 156 6.51 -4.16 1.32
C GLU A 156 6.68 -5.37 2.23
N GLU A 157 7.65 -6.22 1.91
CA GLU A 157 8.06 -7.40 2.70
C GLU A 157 6.89 -8.34 3.06
N CYS A 158 5.79 -8.31 2.28
CA CYS A 158 4.68 -9.21 2.45
C CYS A 158 4.95 -10.56 1.77
N LYS A 159 4.51 -11.64 2.40
CA LYS A 159 4.62 -12.99 1.85
C LYS A 159 3.32 -13.39 1.17
N PHE A 160 3.45 -13.90 -0.05
CA PHE A 160 2.33 -14.36 -0.88
C PHE A 160 2.38 -15.88 -1.03
N GLY A 161 1.31 -16.62 -0.69
CA GLY A 161 1.22 -18.04 -1.07
C GLY A 161 1.19 -18.26 -2.58
N GLY A 162 1.31 -19.51 -3.06
CA GLY A 162 1.48 -19.83 -4.49
C GLY A 162 0.44 -19.25 -5.47
N ASP A 163 -0.83 -19.12 -5.08
CA ASP A 163 -1.89 -18.53 -5.92
C ASP A 163 -2.11 -17.02 -5.68
N THR A 164 -1.34 -16.40 -4.80
CA THR A 164 -1.70 -15.10 -4.21
C THR A 164 -1.33 -13.92 -5.12
N GLU A 165 -0.40 -14.04 -6.07
CA GLU A 165 -0.18 -13.02 -7.12
C GLU A 165 -1.48 -12.79 -7.92
N ALA A 166 -2.16 -13.87 -8.32
CA ALA A 166 -3.43 -13.78 -9.02
C ALA A 166 -4.55 -13.21 -8.13
N LYS A 167 -4.52 -13.50 -6.82
CA LYS A 167 -5.46 -12.92 -5.85
C LYS A 167 -5.25 -11.41 -5.75
N LEU A 168 -4.01 -10.95 -5.62
CA LEU A 168 -3.67 -9.54 -5.56
C LEU A 168 -4.16 -8.80 -6.81
N LEU A 169 -3.88 -9.34 -8.00
CA LEU A 169 -4.36 -8.76 -9.26
C LEU A 169 -5.89 -8.64 -9.31
N ARG A 170 -6.63 -9.66 -8.83
CA ARG A 170 -8.10 -9.60 -8.75
C ARG A 170 -8.57 -8.54 -7.74
N CYS A 171 -7.88 -8.41 -6.61
CA CYS A 171 -8.20 -7.42 -5.59
C CYS A 171 -8.02 -5.99 -6.10
N LEU A 172 -6.98 -5.74 -6.90
CA LEU A 172 -6.69 -4.41 -7.43
C LEU A 172 -7.50 -4.06 -8.69
N GLN A 173 -8.17 -5.05 -9.30
CA GLN A 173 -8.83 -4.89 -10.59
C GLN A 173 -9.83 -3.73 -10.63
N SER A 174 -10.55 -3.48 -9.54
CA SER A 174 -11.53 -2.39 -9.44
C SER A 174 -10.91 -0.99 -9.50
N SER A 175 -9.62 -0.87 -9.19
CA SER A 175 -8.86 0.38 -9.20
C SER A 175 -7.90 0.51 -10.38
N PHE A 176 -7.82 -0.46 -11.29
CA PHE A 176 -6.90 -0.40 -12.44
C PHE A 176 -7.01 0.88 -13.29
N GLN A 177 -8.21 1.46 -13.37
CA GLN A 177 -8.44 2.70 -14.13
C GLN A 177 -8.06 3.98 -13.38
N THR A 178 -7.70 3.90 -12.10
CA THR A 178 -7.27 5.01 -11.24
C THR A 178 -5.83 4.88 -10.78
N LEU A 179 -5.26 3.67 -10.74
CA LEU A 179 -3.88 3.43 -10.29
C LEU A 179 -2.87 4.21 -11.13
N THR A 180 -2.04 4.96 -10.41
CA THR A 180 -0.91 5.75 -10.92
C THR A 180 0.43 5.24 -10.41
N GLN A 181 0.43 4.61 -9.23
CA GLN A 181 1.61 4.06 -8.57
C GLN A 181 1.32 2.64 -8.08
N ILE A 182 2.22 1.71 -8.37
CA ILE A 182 2.24 0.39 -7.74
C ILE A 182 3.68 0.15 -7.27
N ASP A 183 3.85 -0.16 -5.99
CA ASP A 183 5.14 -0.41 -5.36
C ASP A 183 5.13 -1.78 -4.68
N LEU A 184 5.87 -2.73 -5.24
CA LEU A 184 6.08 -4.06 -4.68
C LEU A 184 7.56 -4.20 -4.33
N LYS A 185 7.87 -4.39 -3.05
CA LYS A 185 9.25 -4.47 -2.56
C LYS A 185 9.42 -5.66 -1.63
N GLY A 186 10.42 -6.49 -1.89
CA GLY A 186 10.73 -7.63 -1.01
C GLY A 186 9.62 -8.69 -0.99
N THR A 187 8.87 -8.82 -2.08
CA THR A 187 7.74 -9.75 -2.20
C THR A 187 8.14 -10.94 -3.08
N PRO A 188 8.71 -12.03 -2.53
CA PRO A 188 9.49 -12.98 -3.31
C PRO A 188 8.71 -13.84 -4.30
N GLN A 189 7.38 -13.89 -4.19
CA GLN A 189 6.51 -14.69 -5.05
C GLN A 189 5.93 -13.89 -6.23
N ILE A 190 6.26 -12.60 -6.36
CA ILE A 190 5.88 -11.81 -7.54
C ILE A 190 6.76 -12.20 -8.72
N THR A 191 6.14 -12.39 -9.89
CA THR A 191 6.81 -12.85 -11.12
C THR A 191 6.56 -11.87 -12.27
N ASP A 192 7.15 -12.16 -13.44
CA ASP A 192 6.90 -11.39 -14.67
C ASP A 192 5.43 -11.39 -15.13
N HIS A 193 4.61 -12.32 -14.66
CA HIS A 193 3.19 -12.34 -14.95
C HIS A 193 2.46 -11.12 -14.36
N PHE A 194 2.88 -10.62 -13.20
CA PHE A 194 2.31 -9.42 -12.60
C PHE A 194 2.46 -8.19 -13.52
N SER A 195 3.69 -7.92 -13.98
CA SER A 195 4.01 -6.84 -14.91
C SER A 195 3.20 -6.94 -16.20
N ARG A 196 3.06 -8.15 -16.75
CA ARG A 196 2.24 -8.41 -17.96
C ARG A 196 0.77 -8.05 -17.77
N ARG A 197 0.22 -8.31 -16.58
CA ARG A 197 -1.18 -8.02 -16.27
C ARG A 197 -1.43 -6.53 -16.04
N ILE A 198 -0.53 -5.88 -15.31
CA ILE A 198 -0.64 -4.44 -15.00
C ILE A 198 -0.44 -3.58 -16.24
N SER A 199 0.54 -3.91 -17.11
CA SER A 199 0.95 -3.02 -18.21
C SER A 199 -0.16 -2.63 -19.18
N ARG A 200 -1.12 -3.53 -19.42
CA ARG A 200 -2.28 -3.28 -20.31
C ARG A 200 -3.52 -2.81 -19.56
N SER A 201 -3.57 -3.01 -18.25
CA SER A 201 -4.77 -2.77 -17.46
C SER A 201 -4.77 -1.40 -16.79
N CYS A 202 -3.60 -0.82 -16.54
CA CYS A 202 -3.43 0.43 -15.80
C CYS A 202 -2.96 1.58 -16.72
N PRO A 203 -3.88 2.28 -17.42
CA PRO A 203 -3.51 3.31 -18.39
C PRO A 203 -2.93 4.58 -17.77
N ASN A 204 -3.15 4.84 -16.47
CA ASN A 204 -2.61 6.00 -15.77
C ASN A 204 -1.29 5.72 -15.04
N LEU A 205 -0.75 4.50 -15.13
CA LEU A 205 0.45 4.12 -14.39
C LEU A 205 1.63 5.02 -14.82
N ALA A 206 2.21 5.72 -13.85
CA ALA A 206 3.36 6.61 -14.03
C ALA A 206 4.59 6.08 -13.28
N TYR A 207 4.37 5.25 -12.26
CA TYR A 207 5.42 4.68 -11.43
C TYR A 207 5.11 3.21 -11.11
N PHE A 208 6.12 2.37 -11.24
CA PHE A 208 6.02 0.93 -11.01
C PHE A 208 7.30 0.40 -10.37
N ARG A 209 7.23 -0.07 -9.12
CA ARG A 209 8.35 -0.76 -8.45
C ARG A 209 8.03 -2.24 -8.25
N ILE A 210 9.00 -3.09 -8.58
CA ILE A 210 9.01 -4.55 -8.37
C ILE A 210 10.44 -4.95 -7.95
N SER A 211 10.91 -4.37 -6.85
CA SER A 211 12.30 -4.50 -6.38
C SER A 211 12.42 -5.58 -5.31
N GLY A 212 13.58 -6.23 -5.19
CA GLY A 212 13.78 -7.33 -4.23
C GLY A 212 12.87 -8.54 -4.48
N CYS A 213 12.41 -8.72 -5.72
CA CYS A 213 11.55 -9.81 -6.15
C CYS A 213 12.38 -10.82 -6.97
N PRO A 214 12.97 -11.88 -6.38
CA PRO A 214 13.92 -12.77 -7.06
C PRO A 214 13.37 -13.54 -8.27
N LEU A 215 12.05 -13.68 -8.41
CA LEU A 215 11.41 -14.35 -9.57
C LEU A 215 11.09 -13.38 -10.72
N VAL A 216 11.32 -12.07 -10.51
CA VAL A 216 11.22 -11.05 -11.55
C VAL A 216 12.48 -11.06 -12.39
N THR A 217 12.30 -11.07 -13.70
CA THR A 217 13.39 -11.04 -14.68
C THR A 217 13.22 -9.87 -15.63
N THR A 218 14.14 -9.77 -16.58
CA THR A 218 14.06 -8.85 -17.73
C THR A 218 12.71 -8.88 -18.46
N LEU A 219 12.00 -10.02 -18.46
CA LEU A 219 10.70 -10.17 -19.13
C LEU A 219 9.61 -9.26 -18.55
N SER A 220 9.75 -8.77 -17.31
CA SER A 220 8.82 -7.79 -16.73
C SER A 220 8.83 -6.44 -17.45
N ALA A 221 9.96 -6.03 -18.02
CA ALA A 221 10.09 -4.74 -18.70
C ALA A 221 9.40 -4.72 -20.07
N LEU A 222 9.44 -5.83 -20.81
CA LEU A 222 8.87 -5.95 -22.15
C LEU A 222 7.39 -5.51 -22.23
N PRO A 223 6.46 -6.08 -21.44
CA PRO A 223 5.06 -5.72 -21.55
C PRO A 223 4.78 -4.26 -21.16
N LEU A 224 5.63 -3.63 -20.35
CA LEU A 224 5.53 -2.21 -19.96
C LEU A 224 5.98 -1.27 -21.09
N ILE A 225 6.95 -1.72 -21.90
CA ILE A 225 7.40 -1.03 -23.12
C ILE A 225 6.35 -1.22 -24.23
N GLU A 226 5.97 -2.47 -24.53
CA GLU A 226 4.99 -2.83 -25.57
C GLU A 226 3.63 -2.17 -25.37
N SER A 227 3.20 -1.96 -24.12
CA SER A 227 1.90 -1.37 -23.83
C SER A 227 1.87 0.16 -23.83
N THR A 228 2.95 0.83 -24.27
CA THR A 228 3.08 2.30 -24.29
C THR A 228 1.93 3.01 -25.01
N ALA A 229 1.37 2.40 -26.06
CA ALA A 229 0.22 2.95 -26.78
C ALA A 229 -1.06 3.03 -25.92
N PHE A 230 -1.20 2.18 -24.90
CA PHE A 230 -2.34 2.14 -23.98
C PHE A 230 -2.20 3.10 -22.80
N ARG A 231 -0.99 3.62 -22.55
CA ARG A 231 -0.75 4.57 -21.46
C ARG A 231 -1.22 5.98 -21.83
N ARG A 232 -1.80 6.68 -20.86
CA ARG A 232 -2.12 8.12 -20.93
C ARG A 232 -0.93 8.99 -20.53
N THR A 233 0.00 8.44 -19.78
CA THR A 233 1.24 9.10 -19.35
C THR A 233 2.32 8.93 -20.42
N ASP A 234 3.12 9.98 -20.61
CA ASP A 234 4.28 9.92 -21.51
C ASP A 234 5.47 9.21 -20.85
N LYS A 235 5.62 9.39 -19.53
CA LYS A 235 6.67 8.80 -18.70
C LYS A 235 6.13 7.63 -17.89
N LEU A 236 6.91 6.55 -17.83
CA LEU A 236 6.77 5.50 -16.82
C LEU A 236 8.13 5.26 -16.16
N ASP A 237 8.19 5.48 -14.84
CA ASP A 237 9.34 5.08 -14.02
C ASP A 237 9.16 3.64 -13.56
N VAL A 238 10.16 2.81 -13.81
CA VAL A 238 10.17 1.39 -13.45
C VAL A 238 11.37 1.11 -12.56
N HIS A 239 11.16 0.45 -11.43
CA HIS A 239 12.21 0.10 -10.48
C HIS A 239 12.31 -1.42 -10.33
N MET A 240 13.42 -1.99 -10.79
CA MET A 240 13.70 -3.43 -10.78
C MET A 240 14.99 -3.73 -10.01
N ASP A 241 15.31 -2.89 -9.01
CA ASP A 241 16.47 -3.04 -8.14
C ASP A 241 16.45 -4.43 -7.46
N HIS A 242 17.58 -5.14 -7.46
CA HIS A 242 17.72 -6.48 -6.87
C HIS A 242 16.77 -7.55 -7.48
N THR A 243 16.74 -7.65 -8.82
CA THR A 243 16.03 -8.68 -9.60
C THR A 243 16.98 -9.33 -10.62
N ASP A 244 16.52 -10.32 -11.42
CA ASP A 244 17.30 -10.87 -12.55
C ASP A 244 17.13 -10.03 -13.84
N PHE A 245 17.04 -8.70 -13.69
CA PHE A 245 17.00 -7.78 -14.82
C PHE A 245 18.39 -7.66 -15.46
N ASP A 246 18.41 -7.69 -16.79
CA ASP A 246 19.60 -7.59 -17.62
C ASP A 246 19.29 -6.73 -18.86
N ALA A 247 19.99 -5.60 -18.98
CA ALA A 247 19.77 -4.64 -20.06
C ALA A 247 20.13 -5.19 -21.45
N ASP A 248 21.10 -6.10 -21.55
CA ASP A 248 21.54 -6.70 -22.81
C ASP A 248 20.54 -7.77 -23.27
N LYS A 249 19.97 -8.54 -22.33
CA LYS A 249 18.83 -9.41 -22.62
C LYS A 249 17.63 -8.60 -23.12
N LEU A 250 17.34 -7.45 -22.49
CA LEU A 250 16.22 -6.60 -22.91
C LEU A 250 16.41 -6.11 -24.36
N ARG A 251 17.61 -5.63 -24.69
CA ARG A 251 17.97 -5.23 -26.05
C ARG A 251 17.77 -6.37 -27.05
N THR A 252 18.22 -7.57 -26.71
CA THR A 252 18.05 -8.77 -27.55
C THR A 252 16.57 -9.10 -27.76
N PHE A 253 15.76 -9.05 -26.70
CA PHE A 253 14.33 -9.31 -26.81
C PHE A 253 13.61 -8.29 -27.67
N MET A 254 13.95 -7.00 -27.57
CA MET A 254 13.34 -5.95 -28.37
C MET A 254 13.71 -6.01 -29.86
N GLN A 255 14.76 -6.73 -30.23
CA GLN A 255 15.14 -7.01 -31.63
C GLN A 255 14.51 -8.30 -32.17
N SER A 256 13.87 -9.10 -31.30
CA SER A 256 13.22 -10.36 -31.70
C SER A 256 11.96 -10.11 -32.52
N PRO A 257 11.63 -10.96 -33.51
CA PRO A 257 10.33 -10.95 -34.19
C PRO A 257 9.13 -11.16 -33.26
N LEU A 258 9.36 -11.64 -32.03
CA LEU A 258 8.32 -11.84 -31.02
C LEU A 258 8.03 -10.57 -30.19
N PHE A 259 8.80 -9.51 -30.37
CA PHE A 259 8.56 -8.25 -29.68
C PHE A 259 7.22 -7.65 -30.13
N GLY A 260 6.35 -7.33 -29.17
CA GLY A 260 4.98 -6.87 -29.42
C GLY A 260 4.85 -5.45 -29.97
N SER A 261 5.96 -4.82 -30.38
CA SER A 261 6.03 -3.47 -30.96
C SER A 261 7.07 -3.44 -32.09
N SER A 262 7.15 -2.35 -32.85
CA SER A 262 8.16 -2.20 -33.90
C SER A 262 9.50 -1.82 -33.29
N SER A 263 10.51 -2.69 -33.39
CA SER A 263 11.86 -2.42 -32.87
C SER A 263 12.45 -1.11 -33.39
N SER A 264 12.10 -0.70 -34.61
CA SER A 264 12.57 0.55 -35.23
C SER A 264 12.01 1.82 -34.58
N GLU A 265 10.91 1.71 -33.82
CA GLU A 265 10.30 2.83 -33.10
C GLU A 265 10.95 3.07 -31.74
N TRP A 266 11.85 2.17 -31.29
CA TRP A 266 12.43 2.20 -29.96
C TRP A 266 13.95 2.38 -29.99
N THR A 267 14.43 3.18 -29.03
CA THR A 267 15.84 3.30 -28.69
C THR A 267 16.04 2.86 -27.24
N LEU A 268 17.16 2.17 -26.97
CA LEU A 268 17.52 1.68 -25.64
C LEU A 268 18.91 2.16 -25.28
N ASP A 269 18.96 3.11 -24.35
CA ASP A 269 20.20 3.77 -23.95
C ASP A 269 20.47 3.54 -22.46
N PRO A 270 21.64 2.99 -22.09
CA PRO A 270 22.07 3.00 -20.70
C PRO A 270 22.34 4.44 -20.27
N ILE A 271 21.80 4.84 -19.13
CA ILE A 271 22.01 6.17 -18.55
C ILE A 271 22.42 6.05 -17.08
N THR A 272 22.99 7.13 -16.54
CA THR A 272 23.29 7.26 -15.12
C THR A 272 22.55 8.47 -14.57
N VAL A 273 21.72 8.26 -13.55
CA VAL A 273 20.92 9.31 -12.92
C VAL A 273 21.63 9.79 -11.65
N PRO A 274 21.97 11.09 -11.54
CA PRO A 274 22.66 11.62 -10.36
C PRO A 274 21.66 11.94 -9.24
N LEU A 275 21.57 11.07 -8.24
CA LEU A 275 20.67 11.20 -7.08
C LEU A 275 21.43 11.50 -5.77
N GLY A 276 22.58 12.15 -5.88
CA GLY A 276 23.60 12.20 -4.81
C GLY A 276 24.54 10.99 -4.81
N TYR A 277 24.17 9.94 -5.55
CA TYR A 277 25.02 8.87 -6.06
C TYR A 277 24.66 8.59 -7.52
N ASN A 278 25.52 7.86 -8.24
CA ASN A 278 25.26 7.47 -9.62
C ASN A 278 24.36 6.23 -9.63
N LYS A 279 23.07 6.41 -9.97
CA LYS A 279 22.13 5.30 -10.12
C LYS A 279 22.08 4.83 -11.57
N PRO A 280 22.41 3.56 -11.88
CA PRO A 280 22.29 3.04 -13.23
C PRO A 280 20.82 2.91 -13.63
N ALA A 281 20.53 3.19 -14.89
CA ALA A 281 19.21 3.01 -15.47
C ALA A 281 19.29 2.73 -16.97
N VAL A 282 18.19 2.24 -17.54
CA VAL A 282 17.99 2.08 -18.98
C VAL A 282 16.83 2.95 -19.41
N LEU A 283 17.07 3.82 -20.39
CA LEU A 283 16.04 4.62 -21.03
C LEU A 283 15.56 3.90 -22.30
N ALA A 284 14.31 3.45 -22.28
CA ALA A 284 13.60 3.00 -23.49
C ALA A 284 12.76 4.16 -24.03
N LEU A 285 13.17 4.76 -25.14
CA LEU A 285 12.50 5.92 -25.75
C LEU A 285 11.82 5.54 -27.07
N HIS A 286 10.52 5.83 -27.16
CA HIS A 286 9.70 5.61 -28.35
C HIS A 286 9.71 6.81 -29.30
N SER A 287 9.51 6.57 -30.59
CA SER A 287 9.41 7.59 -31.65
C SER A 287 8.34 8.65 -31.38
N SER A 288 7.30 8.32 -30.62
CA SER A 288 6.24 9.24 -30.17
C SER A 288 6.62 10.10 -28.96
N ARG A 289 7.89 10.08 -28.51
CA ARG A 289 8.42 10.76 -27.31
C ARG A 289 7.93 10.23 -25.95
N LYS A 290 7.18 9.13 -25.94
CA LYS A 290 6.90 8.37 -24.71
C LYS A 290 8.13 7.56 -24.32
N TYR A 291 8.34 7.34 -23.03
CA TYR A 291 9.51 6.60 -22.57
C TYR A 291 9.23 5.76 -21.32
N VAL A 292 10.10 4.78 -21.11
CA VAL A 292 10.19 3.99 -19.88
C VAL A 292 11.58 4.15 -19.33
N LEU A 293 11.68 4.63 -18.09
CA LEU A 293 12.95 4.78 -17.39
C LEU A 293 13.06 3.64 -16.37
N ILE A 294 13.97 2.69 -16.60
CA ILE A 294 14.12 1.48 -15.81
C ILE A 294 15.35 1.62 -14.92
N PHE A 295 15.15 1.73 -13.61
CA PHE A 295 16.19 1.70 -12.59
C PHE A 295 16.52 0.27 -12.19
N VAL A 296 17.81 -0.01 -12.01
CA VAL A 296 18.37 -1.34 -11.75
C VAL A 296 19.34 -1.34 -10.59
#